data_AF-A0A2E9Z1S0-F1
#
_entry.id   AF-A0A2E9Z1S0-F1
#
_cell.length_a   1.000
_cell.length_b   1.000
_cell.length_c   1.000
_cell.angle_alpha   90.00
_cell.angle_beta   90.00
_cell.angle_gamma   90.00
#
_symmetry.space_group_name_H-M   'P 1'
#
loop_
_entity.id
_entity.type
_entity.pdbx_description
1 polymer ?
#
loop_
_entity_poly.entity_id
_entity_poly.type
_entity_poly.pdbx_seq_one_letter_code
_entity_poly.pdbx_strand_id
1 'polypeptide(L)'
;MGCPEKTTGRAAIIALACALVGVPAGAQQTDKAPPPGLALQEGVTNQLNKAISGLSSGTRGASVTAMDEAFRVLEVAKYSELSRGMFSEAESAVKQARRALQNGRRADAVAKLEQAVSALEGSDVPQLGRKADLAEYEGAILVNADGKTLGELNAEVESEGVVAVIGNWQDTLGFIDLGGQEVVLPRDMIILGKPAPLGGDIAVLADSSRRYAVKEKWRR
;
A
#
# COMPACT_ATOMS: atom_id res chain seq x y z
N MET A 1 -67.94 14.11 19.69
CA MET A 1 -68.63 14.55 18.46
C MET A 1 -67.96 15.83 17.99
N GLY A 2 -67.68 15.93 16.69
CA GLY A 2 -67.53 17.17 15.90
C GLY A 2 -66.72 18.34 16.45
N CYS A 3 -65.58 18.63 15.81
CA CYS A 3 -65.12 20.00 15.53
C CYS A 3 -66.26 20.80 14.83
N PRO A 4 -66.22 22.15 14.72
CA PRO A 4 -65.28 22.83 13.81
C PRO A 4 -64.80 24.25 14.27
N GLU A 5 -63.54 24.59 13.99
CA GLU A 5 -63.05 25.54 12.96
C GLU A 5 -63.53 27.00 13.05
N LYS A 6 -62.58 27.96 13.05
CA LYS A 6 -62.08 28.67 11.83
C LYS A 6 -61.08 29.77 12.24
N THR A 7 -59.77 29.63 12.03
CA THR A 7 -58.94 30.14 10.90
C THR A 7 -59.12 31.59 10.48
N THR A 8 -58.07 32.41 10.70
CA THR A 8 -57.40 33.42 9.81
C THR A 8 -56.50 34.27 10.70
N GLY A 9 -55.22 34.62 10.46
CA GLY A 9 -54.30 34.47 9.35
C GLY A 9 -53.41 35.73 9.27
N ARG A 10 -52.07 35.55 9.28
CA ARG A 10 -50.97 36.49 8.88
C ARG A 10 -50.67 37.68 9.83
N ALA A 11 -49.43 38.08 10.13
CA ALA A 11 -48.08 37.70 9.72
C ALA A 11 -47.03 38.28 10.73
N ALA A 12 -45.88 37.58 10.84
CA ALA A 12 -44.49 38.01 11.10
C ALA A 12 -44.21 39.16 12.10
N ILE A 13 -43.30 39.05 13.05
CA ILE A 13 -41.84 38.85 12.90
C ILE A 13 -41.32 38.18 14.19
N ILE A 14 -40.64 37.04 14.09
CA ILE A 14 -39.93 36.40 15.21
C ILE A 14 -38.46 36.79 15.12
N ALA A 15 -37.96 37.44 16.17
CA ALA A 15 -36.56 37.74 16.36
C ALA A 15 -35.75 36.44 16.52
N LEU A 16 -34.75 36.29 15.66
CA LEU A 16 -33.81 35.18 15.63
C LEU A 16 -32.86 35.30 16.83
N ALA A 17 -33.05 34.49 17.86
CA ALA A 17 -32.06 34.31 18.93
C ALA A 17 -31.01 33.29 18.46
N CYS A 18 -29.78 33.74 18.28
CA CYS A 18 -28.61 32.89 18.01
C CYS A 18 -28.39 31.90 19.15
N ALA A 19 -28.82 30.65 18.99
CA ALA A 19 -28.28 29.55 19.75
C ALA A 19 -26.88 29.24 19.20
N LEU A 20 -25.85 29.61 19.97
CA LEU A 20 -24.50 29.08 19.83
C LEU A 20 -24.56 27.56 20.07
N VAL A 21 -24.87 26.80 19.03
CA VAL A 21 -24.58 25.39 18.97
C VAL A 21 -23.07 25.30 18.86
N GLY A 22 -22.42 24.97 19.97
CA GLY A 22 -21.04 24.54 19.99
C GLY A 22 -20.93 23.31 19.09
N VAL A 23 -20.56 23.54 17.83
CA VAL A 23 -20.06 22.50 16.95
C VAL A 23 -18.87 21.91 17.70
N PRO A 24 -18.84 20.60 18.02
CA PRO A 24 -17.62 20.01 18.52
C PRO A 24 -16.59 20.29 17.44
N ALA A 25 -15.58 21.09 17.80
CA ALA A 25 -14.42 21.33 16.97
C ALA A 25 -14.01 19.96 16.45
N GLY A 26 -14.21 19.76 15.15
CA GLY A 26 -13.79 18.53 14.49
C GLY A 26 -12.36 18.35 14.92
N ALA A 27 -12.07 17.24 15.60
CA ALA A 27 -10.72 16.80 15.77
C ALA A 27 -10.17 16.78 14.35
N GLN A 28 -9.35 17.78 14.01
CA GLN A 28 -8.42 17.69 12.91
C GLN A 28 -7.57 16.50 13.31
N GLN A 29 -7.96 15.31 12.87
CA GLN A 29 -7.02 14.24 12.59
C GLN A 29 -5.95 14.92 11.76
N THR A 30 -4.86 15.29 12.41
CA THR A 30 -3.59 15.42 11.75
C THR A 30 -3.36 14.04 11.17
N ASP A 31 -3.82 13.87 9.94
CA ASP A 31 -3.79 12.67 9.12
C ASP A 31 -2.33 12.42 8.73
N LYS A 32 -1.49 12.25 9.75
CA LYS A 32 -0.08 11.96 9.62
C LYS A 32 -0.05 10.54 9.09
N ALA A 33 0.34 10.39 7.83
CA ALA A 33 0.50 9.10 7.19
C ALA A 33 1.28 8.16 8.14
N PRO A 34 0.86 6.88 8.23
CA PRO A 34 1.48 5.95 9.15
C PRO A 34 2.97 5.84 8.87
N PRO A 35 3.77 5.49 9.89
CA PRO A 35 5.20 5.25 9.69
C PRO A 35 5.41 4.25 8.54
N PRO A 36 6.42 4.45 7.67
CA PRO A 36 6.66 3.58 6.52
C PRO A 36 6.71 2.09 6.86
N GLY A 37 7.37 1.73 7.98
CA GLY A 37 7.42 0.34 8.45
C GLY A 37 6.04 -0.28 8.70
N LEU A 38 5.11 0.50 9.25
CA LEU A 38 3.74 0.04 9.53
C LEU A 38 2.96 -0.14 8.22
N ALA A 39 3.10 0.82 7.29
CA ALA A 39 2.46 0.71 5.97
C ALA A 39 2.94 -0.55 5.21
N LEU A 40 4.25 -0.85 5.26
CA LEU A 40 4.79 -2.06 4.64
C LEU A 40 4.32 -3.34 5.34
N GLN A 41 4.30 -3.35 6.67
CA GLN A 41 3.80 -4.48 7.45
C GLN A 41 2.33 -4.78 7.10
N GLU A 42 1.47 -3.76 7.12
CA GLU A 42 0.04 -3.91 6.78
C GLU A 42 -0.16 -4.37 5.34
N GLY A 43 0.55 -3.77 4.38
CA GLY A 43 0.47 -4.12 2.96
C GLY A 43 0.90 -5.57 2.71
N VAL A 44 2.04 -5.99 3.28
CA VAL A 44 2.52 -7.37 3.19
C VAL A 44 1.52 -8.33 3.83
N THR A 45 1.08 -8.07 5.06
CA THR A 45 0.12 -8.92 5.77
C THR A 45 -1.17 -9.08 4.97
N ASN A 46 -1.71 -8.00 4.41
CA ASN A 46 -2.89 -8.05 3.56
C ASN A 46 -2.70 -8.95 2.34
N GLN A 47 -1.55 -8.88 1.67
CA GLN A 47 -1.27 -9.73 0.51
C GLN A 47 -1.06 -11.20 0.88
N LEU A 48 -0.39 -11.46 2.00
CA LEU A 48 -0.23 -12.83 2.50
C LEU A 48 -1.58 -13.44 2.88
N ASN A 49 -2.47 -12.67 3.52
CA ASN A 49 -3.83 -13.11 3.83
C ASN A 49 -4.66 -13.40 2.58
N LYS A 50 -4.55 -12.57 1.53
CA LYS A 50 -5.15 -12.87 0.23
C LYS A 50 -4.60 -14.16 -0.38
N ALA A 51 -3.30 -14.39 -0.30
CA ALA A 51 -2.68 -15.62 -0.79
C ALA A 51 -3.15 -16.85 -0.01
N ILE A 52 -3.21 -16.78 1.33
CA ILE A 52 -3.73 -17.85 2.20
C ILE A 52 -5.17 -18.21 1.82
N SER A 53 -6.04 -17.20 1.75
CA SER A 53 -7.45 -17.37 1.37
C SER A 53 -7.58 -17.93 -0.05
N GLY A 54 -6.78 -17.42 -0.98
CA GLY A 54 -6.81 -17.84 -2.38
C GLY A 54 -6.34 -19.28 -2.59
N LEU A 55 -5.28 -19.71 -1.90
CA LEU A 55 -4.81 -21.09 -1.94
C LEU A 55 -5.87 -22.03 -1.36
N SER A 56 -6.49 -21.64 -0.25
CA SER A 56 -7.53 -22.42 0.42
C SER A 56 -8.81 -22.57 -0.43
N SER A 57 -9.16 -21.52 -1.18
CA SER A 57 -10.33 -21.49 -2.09
C SER A 57 -10.05 -21.99 -3.51
N GLY A 58 -8.80 -22.34 -3.84
CA GLY A 58 -8.42 -22.89 -5.15
C GLY A 58 -8.08 -21.85 -6.23
N THR A 59 -7.99 -20.57 -5.90
CA THR A 59 -7.62 -19.47 -6.82
C THR A 59 -6.10 -19.29 -6.93
N ARG A 60 -5.42 -20.34 -7.42
CA ARG A 60 -3.93 -20.42 -7.43
C ARG A 60 -3.26 -19.22 -8.12
N GLY A 61 -3.77 -18.77 -9.26
CA GLY A 61 -3.16 -17.68 -10.03
C GLY A 61 -3.07 -16.38 -9.22
N ALA A 62 -4.21 -15.89 -8.74
CA ALA A 62 -4.28 -14.68 -7.91
C ALA A 62 -3.49 -14.83 -6.60
N SER A 63 -3.44 -16.04 -6.03
CA SER A 63 -2.67 -16.30 -4.81
C SER A 63 -1.16 -16.16 -5.03
N VAL A 64 -0.65 -16.69 -6.15
CA VAL A 64 0.76 -16.56 -6.52
C VAL A 64 1.10 -15.10 -6.77
N THR A 65 0.24 -14.35 -7.47
CA THR A 65 0.42 -12.91 -7.67
C THR A 65 0.49 -12.16 -6.34
N ALA A 66 -0.43 -12.42 -5.40
CA ALA A 66 -0.39 -11.79 -4.07
C ALA A 66 0.89 -12.16 -3.29
N MET A 67 1.37 -13.41 -3.39
CA MET A 67 2.67 -13.80 -2.83
C MET A 67 3.85 -13.09 -3.50
N ASP A 68 3.79 -12.85 -4.82
CA ASP A 68 4.81 -12.13 -5.59
C ASP A 68 4.86 -10.65 -5.22
N GLU A 69 3.70 -10.03 -5.07
CA GLU A 69 3.53 -8.67 -4.55
C GLU A 69 4.11 -8.54 -3.13
N ALA A 70 3.70 -9.40 -2.19
CA ALA A 70 4.24 -9.40 -0.83
C ALA A 70 5.77 -9.59 -0.80
N PHE A 71 6.29 -10.51 -1.62
CA PHE A 71 7.71 -10.82 -1.66
C PHE A 71 8.56 -9.63 -2.12
N ARG A 72 8.12 -8.87 -3.13
CA ARG A 72 8.83 -7.66 -3.60
C ARG A 72 9.00 -6.63 -2.48
N VAL A 73 7.95 -6.39 -1.70
CA VAL A 73 8.02 -5.47 -0.55
C VAL A 73 8.96 -6.00 0.53
N LEU A 74 8.90 -7.30 0.83
CA LEU A 74 9.79 -7.94 1.80
C LEU A 74 11.28 -7.85 1.39
N GLU A 75 11.60 -7.97 0.10
CA GLU A 75 12.96 -7.83 -0.40
C GLU A 75 13.54 -6.42 -0.19
N VAL A 76 12.69 -5.40 -0.31
CA VAL A 76 13.06 -4.00 -0.08
C VAL A 76 13.13 -3.71 1.42
N ALA A 77 12.10 -4.10 2.16
CA ALA A 77 11.96 -3.81 3.58
C ALA A 77 13.09 -4.42 4.42
N LYS A 78 13.46 -5.68 4.17
CA LYS A 78 14.56 -6.35 4.88
C LYS A 78 15.92 -5.67 4.67
N TYR A 79 16.11 -5.01 3.52
CA TYR A 79 17.37 -4.34 3.19
C TYR A 79 17.48 -2.99 3.91
N SER A 80 16.35 -2.33 4.07
CA SER A 80 16.23 -1.05 4.77
C SER A 80 16.02 -1.21 6.29
N GLU A 81 15.76 -2.40 6.81
CA GLU A 81 15.56 -2.63 8.25
C GLU A 81 16.83 -2.27 9.06
N LEU A 82 16.71 -1.35 10.03
CA LEU A 82 17.83 -0.97 10.91
C LEU A 82 18.15 -2.04 11.97
N SER A 83 17.15 -2.84 12.31
CA SER A 83 17.24 -4.00 13.20
C SER A 83 16.89 -5.25 12.41
N ARG A 84 17.57 -6.37 12.60
CA ARG A 84 17.13 -7.63 12.01
C ARG A 84 15.86 -8.11 12.73
N GLY A 85 14.86 -8.57 12.00
CA GLY A 85 13.84 -9.42 12.61
C GLY A 85 12.74 -9.83 11.65
N MET A 86 11.71 -8.99 11.53
CA MET A 86 10.43 -9.46 11.02
C MET A 86 10.41 -9.64 9.50
N PHE A 87 10.97 -8.69 8.73
CA PHE A 87 10.85 -8.73 7.27
C PHE A 87 11.73 -9.82 6.67
N SER A 88 12.91 -10.06 7.25
CA SER A 88 13.78 -11.17 6.85
C SER A 88 13.16 -12.54 7.17
N GLU A 89 12.48 -12.69 8.31
CA GLU A 89 11.80 -13.93 8.68
C GLU A 89 10.60 -14.21 7.78
N ALA A 90 9.75 -13.20 7.57
CA ALA A 90 8.61 -13.27 6.66
C ALA A 90 9.07 -13.58 5.22
N GLU A 91 10.15 -12.95 4.73
CA GLU A 91 10.72 -13.25 3.42
C GLU A 91 11.12 -14.74 3.29
N SER A 92 11.82 -15.26 4.30
CA SER A 92 12.24 -16.67 4.34
C SER A 92 11.03 -17.61 4.32
N ALA A 93 9.99 -17.30 5.08
CA ALA A 93 8.76 -18.07 5.11
C ALA A 93 8.02 -18.04 3.74
N VAL A 94 7.94 -16.89 3.08
CA VAL A 94 7.38 -16.77 1.72
C VAL A 94 8.19 -17.58 0.70
N LYS A 95 9.53 -17.57 0.78
CA LYS A 95 10.40 -18.43 -0.06
C LYS A 95 10.10 -19.91 0.15
N GLN A 96 9.90 -20.34 1.38
CA GLN A 96 9.52 -21.72 1.70
C GLN A 96 8.12 -22.04 1.16
N ALA A 97 7.15 -21.12 1.28
CA ALA A 97 5.81 -21.28 0.73
C ALA A 97 5.83 -21.46 -0.80
N ARG A 98 6.61 -20.65 -1.52
CA ARG A 98 6.80 -20.79 -2.97
C ARG A 98 7.34 -22.17 -3.35
N ARG A 99 8.39 -22.63 -2.65
CA ARG A 99 8.96 -23.96 -2.87
C ARG A 99 7.94 -25.07 -2.60
N ALA A 100 7.12 -24.93 -1.56
CA ALA A 100 6.05 -25.88 -1.27
C ALA A 100 5.00 -25.91 -2.40
N LEU A 101 4.57 -24.75 -2.91
CA LEU A 101 3.65 -24.65 -4.05
C LEU A 101 4.20 -25.25 -5.34
N GLN A 102 5.49 -25.03 -5.63
CA GLN A 102 6.16 -25.62 -6.80
C GLN A 102 6.18 -27.16 -6.73
N ASN A 103 6.28 -27.71 -5.52
CA ASN A 103 6.25 -29.15 -5.27
C ASN A 103 4.82 -29.71 -5.07
N GLY A 104 3.77 -28.93 -5.36
CA GLY A 104 2.38 -29.35 -5.19
C GLY A 104 1.88 -29.44 -3.75
N ARG A 105 2.68 -29.03 -2.76
CA ARG A 105 2.33 -29.08 -1.33
C ARG A 105 1.62 -27.80 -0.89
N ARG A 106 0.33 -27.72 -1.21
CA ARG A 106 -0.49 -26.53 -0.95
C ARG A 106 -0.69 -26.25 0.55
N ALA A 107 -1.01 -27.27 1.34
CA ALA A 107 -1.23 -27.12 2.78
C ALA A 107 0.03 -26.59 3.49
N ASP A 108 1.20 -27.16 3.16
CA ASP A 108 2.50 -26.67 3.64
C ASP A 108 2.73 -25.20 3.27
N ALA A 109 2.39 -24.81 2.04
CA ALA A 109 2.53 -23.42 1.60
C ALA A 109 1.68 -22.47 2.45
N VAL A 110 0.42 -22.83 2.69
CA VAL A 110 -0.49 -22.05 3.56
C VAL A 110 0.10 -21.91 4.97
N ALA A 111 0.52 -23.01 5.59
CA ALA A 111 1.13 -22.97 6.92
C ALA A 111 2.37 -22.07 7.00
N LYS A 112 3.18 -22.02 5.93
CA LYS A 112 4.34 -21.11 5.84
C LYS A 112 3.93 -19.65 5.69
N LEU A 113 2.85 -19.36 4.96
CA LEU A 113 2.33 -17.99 4.86
C LEU A 113 1.72 -17.54 6.20
N GLU A 114 1.01 -18.42 6.90
CA GLU A 114 0.47 -18.13 8.25
C GLU A 114 1.58 -17.85 9.26
N GLN A 115 2.71 -18.58 9.18
CA GLN A 115 3.91 -18.28 9.97
C GLN A 115 4.45 -16.88 9.66
N ALA A 116 4.50 -16.48 8.38
CA ALA A 116 4.95 -15.16 7.98
C ALA A 116 4.03 -14.05 8.53
N VAL A 117 2.71 -14.23 8.43
CA VAL A 117 1.71 -13.29 8.99
C VAL A 117 1.87 -13.18 10.50
N SER A 118 1.98 -14.31 11.20
CA SER A 118 2.16 -14.32 12.66
C SER A 118 3.43 -13.61 13.10
N ALA A 119 4.54 -13.78 12.37
CA ALA A 119 5.80 -13.09 12.64
C ALA A 119 5.68 -11.58 12.43
N LEU A 120 4.97 -11.15 11.40
CA LEU A 120 4.73 -9.73 11.11
C LEU A 120 3.82 -9.10 12.16
N GLU A 121 2.71 -9.73 12.52
CA GLU A 121 1.73 -9.19 13.48
C GLU A 121 2.23 -9.23 14.93
N GLY A 122 3.07 -10.22 15.28
CA GLY A 122 3.59 -10.41 16.63
C GLY A 122 4.85 -9.61 16.97
N SER A 123 5.38 -8.83 16.02
CA SER A 123 6.65 -8.11 16.17
C SER A 123 6.44 -6.59 16.17
N ASP A 124 7.29 -5.87 16.90
CA ASP A 124 7.31 -4.41 16.88
C ASP A 124 7.71 -3.88 15.50
N VAL A 125 7.02 -2.85 15.02
CA VAL A 125 7.27 -2.25 13.71
C VAL A 125 8.70 -1.71 13.66
N PRO A 126 9.57 -2.23 12.77
CA PRO A 126 10.95 -1.79 12.71
C PRO A 126 11.04 -0.39 12.11
N GLN A 127 12.03 0.37 12.59
CA GLN A 127 12.44 1.58 11.90
C GLN A 127 13.19 1.20 10.62
N LEU A 128 12.73 1.73 9.51
CA LEU A 128 13.39 1.60 8.22
C LEU A 128 14.41 2.73 8.06
N GLY A 129 15.65 2.34 7.82
CA GLY A 129 16.74 3.24 7.54
C GLY A 129 16.62 3.80 6.13
N ARG A 130 16.95 5.08 5.99
CA ARG A 130 17.26 5.66 4.69
C ARG A 130 18.66 5.19 4.30
N LYS A 131 18.76 4.30 3.33
CA LYS A 131 20.01 4.10 2.61
C LYS A 131 19.83 4.50 1.15
N ALA A 132 20.91 5.07 0.64
CA ALA A 132 21.20 5.40 -0.74
C ALA A 132 20.93 6.84 -1.19
N ASP A 133 21.86 7.26 -2.04
CA ASP A 133 21.71 8.32 -3.00
C ASP A 133 20.59 7.92 -3.96
N LEU A 134 19.53 8.74 -4.04
CA LEU A 134 18.37 8.46 -4.89
C LEU A 134 18.77 8.40 -6.37
N ALA A 135 19.85 9.10 -6.74
CA ALA A 135 20.39 9.08 -8.10
C ALA A 135 20.80 7.68 -8.56
N GLU A 136 21.20 6.79 -7.63
CA GLU A 136 21.53 5.39 -7.95
C GLU A 136 20.30 4.57 -8.34
N TYR A 137 19.08 5.08 -8.11
CA TYR A 137 17.80 4.40 -8.34
C TYR A 137 17.00 5.07 -9.47
N GLU A 138 17.64 5.86 -10.33
CA GLU A 138 17.02 6.35 -11.56
C GLU A 138 16.56 5.15 -12.43
N GLY A 139 15.30 5.15 -12.83
CA GLY A 139 14.68 4.03 -13.56
C GLY A 139 14.28 2.84 -12.67
N ALA A 140 14.39 2.94 -11.34
CA ALA A 140 13.95 1.88 -10.44
C ALA A 140 12.42 1.67 -10.55
N ILE A 141 11.98 0.41 -10.54
CA ILE A 141 10.57 0.05 -10.51
C ILE A 141 9.99 0.51 -9.17
N LEU A 142 9.02 1.42 -9.25
CA LEU A 142 8.28 1.88 -8.10
C LEU A 142 7.09 0.96 -7.84
N VAL A 143 7.01 0.39 -6.65
CA VAL A 143 5.85 -0.38 -6.17
C VAL A 143 5.22 0.29 -4.96
N ASN A 144 3.94 0.03 -4.69
CA ASN A 144 3.29 0.49 -3.47
C ASN A 144 3.57 -0.45 -2.28
N ALA A 145 3.07 -0.08 -1.09
CA ALA A 145 3.17 -0.90 0.12
C ALA A 145 2.51 -2.30 0.00
N ASP A 146 1.56 -2.46 -0.92
CA ASP A 146 0.94 -3.74 -1.27
C ASP A 146 1.77 -4.55 -2.27
N GLY A 147 2.91 -4.04 -2.77
CA GLY A 147 3.78 -4.68 -3.76
C GLY A 147 3.32 -4.59 -5.22
N LYS A 148 2.27 -3.80 -5.50
CA LYS A 148 1.79 -3.53 -6.86
C LYS A 148 2.68 -2.50 -7.54
N THR A 149 3.01 -2.73 -8.80
CA THR A 149 3.77 -1.79 -9.62
C THR A 149 2.97 -0.52 -9.87
N LEU A 150 3.57 0.64 -9.60
CA LEU A 150 3.02 1.96 -9.86
C LEU A 150 3.61 2.57 -11.13
N GLY A 151 4.91 2.35 -11.36
CA GLY A 151 5.66 2.94 -12.46
C GLY A 151 7.15 2.94 -12.16
N GLU A 152 7.83 4.04 -12.44
CA GLU A 152 9.29 4.16 -12.34
C GLU A 152 9.71 5.43 -11.59
N LEU A 153 10.84 5.36 -10.88
CA LEU A 153 11.45 6.49 -10.19
C LEU A 153 12.32 7.28 -11.16
N ASN A 154 12.10 8.59 -11.30
CA ASN A 154 12.94 9.45 -12.15
C ASN A 154 14.18 9.99 -11.40
N ALA A 155 14.29 9.71 -10.09
CA ALA A 155 15.35 10.12 -9.16
C ALA A 155 15.66 11.63 -9.09
N GLU A 156 15.04 12.47 -9.92
CA GLU A 156 15.09 13.92 -9.87
C GLU A 156 14.49 14.41 -8.54
N VAL A 157 15.27 15.23 -7.83
CA VAL A 157 14.88 15.78 -6.52
C VAL A 157 14.38 17.19 -6.72
N GLU A 158 13.10 17.40 -6.43
CA GLU A 158 12.50 18.73 -6.33
C GLU A 158 12.46 19.21 -4.88
N SER A 159 12.14 20.49 -4.65
CA SER A 159 12.10 21.09 -3.32
C SER A 159 11.17 20.37 -2.34
N GLU A 160 10.15 19.65 -2.85
CA GLU A 160 9.12 18.99 -2.04
C GLU A 160 9.24 17.45 -2.02
N GLY A 161 10.12 16.84 -2.82
CA GLY A 161 10.15 15.37 -2.94
C GLY A 161 11.00 14.83 -4.08
N VAL A 162 10.65 13.62 -4.54
CA VAL A 162 11.31 12.92 -5.65
C VAL A 162 10.30 12.70 -6.76
N VAL A 163 10.68 12.95 -8.00
CA VAL A 163 9.82 12.75 -9.16
C VAL A 163 9.74 11.27 -9.50
N ALA A 164 8.52 10.78 -9.75
CA ALA A 164 8.25 9.45 -10.28
C ALA A 164 7.25 9.54 -11.42
N VAL A 165 7.35 8.62 -12.39
CA VAL A 165 6.40 8.48 -13.49
C VAL A 165 5.45 7.33 -13.16
N ILE A 166 4.19 7.65 -12.86
CA ILE A 166 3.15 6.68 -12.48
C ILE A 166 2.22 6.41 -13.66
N GLY A 167 1.93 5.14 -13.94
CA GLY A 167 1.02 4.73 -15.03
C GLY A 167 1.70 4.41 -16.37
N ASN A 168 3.01 4.11 -16.36
CA ASN A 168 3.79 3.76 -17.55
C ASN A 168 4.12 2.25 -17.66
N TRP A 169 3.43 1.37 -16.91
CA TRP A 169 3.80 -0.05 -16.87
C TRP A 169 2.88 -0.94 -17.70
N GLN A 170 3.52 -1.85 -18.42
CA GLN A 170 2.93 -2.74 -19.43
C GLN A 170 1.85 -3.64 -18.84
N ASP A 171 0.62 -3.52 -19.36
CA ASP A 171 -0.44 -4.49 -19.10
C ASP A 171 -0.01 -5.86 -19.69
N THR A 172 -0.43 -6.95 -19.06
CA THR A 172 -0.07 -8.37 -19.34
C THR A 172 -0.36 -8.86 -20.77
N LEU A 173 -0.80 -7.96 -21.67
CA LEU A 173 -1.17 -8.19 -23.06
C LEU A 173 -0.32 -7.38 -24.07
N GLY A 174 0.74 -6.69 -23.63
CA GLY A 174 1.69 -6.04 -24.54
C GLY A 174 1.24 -4.69 -25.12
N PHE A 175 0.21 -4.07 -24.55
CA PHE A 175 -0.12 -2.67 -24.86
C PHE A 175 0.81 -1.76 -24.06
N ILE A 176 1.49 -0.85 -24.75
CA ILE A 176 2.26 0.23 -24.15
C ILE A 176 1.25 1.25 -23.63
N ASP A 177 1.14 1.43 -22.31
CA ASP A 177 0.46 2.59 -21.76
C ASP A 177 1.42 3.79 -21.85
N LEU A 178 1.17 4.68 -22.81
CA LEU A 178 1.96 5.91 -23.03
C LEU A 178 1.50 7.06 -22.11
N GLY A 179 0.67 6.76 -21.10
CA GLY A 179 -0.04 7.75 -20.27
C GLY A 179 0.59 8.06 -18.91
N GLY A 180 1.88 7.77 -18.72
CA GLY A 180 2.59 8.04 -17.47
C GLY A 180 2.46 9.51 -17.03
N GLN A 181 2.13 9.74 -15.76
CA GLN A 181 2.08 11.07 -15.16
C GLN A 181 3.26 11.24 -14.21
N GLU A 182 3.98 12.35 -14.35
CA GLU A 182 4.97 12.76 -13.36
C GLU A 182 4.28 13.21 -12.08
N VAL A 183 4.72 12.65 -10.96
CA VAL A 183 4.19 12.91 -9.63
C VAL A 183 5.36 13.11 -8.68
N VAL A 184 5.29 14.18 -7.88
CA VAL A 184 6.26 14.42 -6.81
C VAL A 184 5.85 13.60 -5.58
N LEU A 185 6.74 12.69 -5.16
CA LEU A 185 6.53 11.79 -4.04
C LEU A 185 7.31 12.26 -2.80
N PRO A 186 6.73 12.14 -1.59
CA PRO A 186 7.43 12.45 -0.36
C PRO A 186 8.65 11.53 -0.18
N ARG A 187 9.85 12.11 -0.07
CA ARG A 187 11.11 11.35 0.05
C ARG A 187 11.15 10.44 1.28
N ASP A 188 10.44 10.79 2.34
CA ASP A 188 10.33 10.01 3.57
C ASP A 188 9.47 8.75 3.43
N MET A 189 8.66 8.67 2.38
CA MET A 189 7.82 7.51 2.07
C MET A 189 8.48 6.54 1.09
N ILE A 190 9.63 6.90 0.50
CA ILE A 190 10.34 6.05 -0.46
C ILE A 190 11.35 5.19 0.31
N ILE A 191 11.17 3.87 0.23
CA ILE A 191 12.07 2.87 0.80
C ILE A 191 12.82 2.21 -0.35
N LEU A 192 14.15 2.23 -0.28
CA LEU A 192 15.01 1.73 -1.35
C LEU A 192 15.43 0.29 -1.09
N GLY A 193 15.37 -0.53 -2.14
CA GLY A 193 15.77 -1.93 -2.12
C GLY A 193 17.28 -2.11 -2.08
N LYS A 194 17.73 -3.35 -2.25
CA LYS A 194 19.14 -3.61 -2.54
C LYS A 194 19.38 -3.33 -4.04
N PRO A 195 20.45 -2.63 -4.43
CA PRO A 195 20.82 -2.50 -5.84
C PRO A 195 21.06 -3.88 -6.46
N ALA A 196 20.41 -4.16 -7.58
CA ALA A 196 20.53 -5.41 -8.31
C ALA A 196 21.53 -5.24 -9.47
N PRO A 197 22.66 -5.98 -9.50
CA PRO A 197 23.59 -5.90 -10.62
C PRO A 197 23.02 -6.50 -11.92
N LEU A 198 21.96 -7.31 -11.80
CA LEU A 198 21.21 -7.91 -12.91
C LEU A 198 19.73 -7.94 -12.51
N GLY A 199 18.90 -7.14 -13.19
CA GLY A 199 17.50 -6.86 -12.82
C GLY A 199 17.29 -5.35 -12.61
N GLY A 200 16.04 -4.89 -12.68
CA GLY A 200 15.71 -3.51 -12.34
C GLY A 200 15.71 -3.31 -10.83
N ASP A 201 16.25 -2.19 -10.37
CA ASP A 201 16.18 -1.80 -8.95
C ASP A 201 14.71 -1.60 -8.54
N ILE A 202 14.39 -1.88 -7.28
CA ILE A 202 13.03 -1.75 -6.76
C ILE A 202 13.03 -0.71 -5.64
N ALA A 203 12.10 0.24 -5.73
CA ALA A 203 11.75 1.18 -4.68
C ALA A 203 10.30 0.96 -4.25
N VAL A 204 10.02 1.08 -2.95
CA VAL A 204 8.67 0.97 -2.40
C VAL A 204 8.19 2.33 -1.92
N LEU A 205 7.04 2.77 -2.40
CA LEU A 205 6.27 3.86 -1.82
C LEU A 205 5.44 3.32 -0.65
N ALA A 206 5.87 3.62 0.57
CA ALA A 206 5.23 3.23 1.82
C ALA A 206 4.03 4.13 2.16
N ASP A 207 3.09 4.25 1.22
CA ASP A 207 1.85 4.98 1.39
C ASP A 207 0.67 4.02 1.65
N SER A 208 0.05 4.12 2.83
CA SER A 208 -1.15 3.36 3.18
C SER A 208 -2.44 3.98 2.61
N SER A 209 -2.40 5.27 2.26
CA SER A 209 -3.59 6.00 1.81
C SER A 209 -3.98 5.67 0.37
N ARG A 210 -3.14 4.89 -0.35
CA ARG A 210 -3.33 4.46 -1.74
C ARG A 210 -3.62 5.63 -2.68
N ARG A 211 -3.15 6.85 -2.34
CA ARG A 211 -3.41 8.06 -3.12
C ARG A 211 -2.88 7.94 -4.55
N TYR A 212 -1.84 7.13 -4.72
CA TYR A 212 -1.11 6.92 -5.96
C TYR A 212 -1.45 5.58 -6.64
N ALA A 213 -2.56 4.94 -6.27
CA ALA A 213 -2.95 3.68 -6.87
C ALA A 213 -3.24 3.85 -8.37
N VAL A 214 -2.61 3.00 -9.20
CA VAL A 214 -2.94 2.88 -10.62
C VAL A 214 -4.41 2.46 -10.70
N LYS A 215 -5.23 3.26 -11.40
CA LYS A 215 -6.62 2.89 -11.68
C LYS A 215 -6.60 1.62 -12.50
N GLU A 216 -6.93 0.47 -11.90
CA GLU A 216 -7.25 -0.76 -12.64
C GLU A 216 -8.42 -0.41 -13.57
N LYS A 217 -8.10 -0.14 -14.84
CA LYS A 217 -9.10 0.23 -15.83
C LYS A 217 -9.85 -1.05 -16.17
N TRP A 218 -11.08 -1.13 -15.66
CA TRP A 218 -11.98 -2.26 -15.75
C TRP A 218 -11.99 -2.95 -17.12
N ARG A 219 -11.79 -4.29 -17.06
CA ARG A 219 -12.32 -5.25 -18.03
C ARG A 219 -13.77 -4.90 -18.37
N ARG A 220 -14.06 -4.72 -19.66
CA ARG A 220 -15.40 -4.90 -20.23
C ARG A 220 -15.43 -6.23 -20.96
#